data_AF-A0AA52FBV3-F1
#
_entry.id   AF-A0AA52FBV3-F1
#
_cell.length_a   1.000
_cell.length_b   1.000
_cell.length_c   1.000
_cell.angle_alpha   90.00
_cell.angle_beta   90.00
_cell.angle_gamma   90.00
#
_symmetry.space_group_name_H-M   'P 1'
#
loop_
_entity.id
_entity.type
_entity.pdbx_description
1 polymer ?
#
loop_
_entity_poly.entity_id
_entity_poly.type
_entity_poly.pdbx_seq_one_letter_code
_entity_poly.pdbx_strand_id
1 'polypeptide(L)'
;MATGTESPDTEPHTIGGSVRTGSRAAIAARHLRTDRWWLAPAATAAGLFAFVVYSTWRAFADADYYAAPYVSPFYSPCLAERCRTMHAGPNADLFGSWWAISPAIIILIFPLGFRLTCYYYRKAYYRGFWLSPPACAVAEPHKKYTGETRFPLILQNIHRYFFYAALLVAGVLTYDTVLAFRDEHYRWGHMGLGTVVFLVNIVLIWAYTLSCHSCRHIVGGKLKHFSKHPVRYRTWQFISRLNARHMLLAWASLVSVALADFYVYLVASGAFDDPRFF
;
A
#
# COMPACT_ATOMS: atom_id res chain seq x y z
N MET A 1 -22.14 -70.67 4.15
CA MET A 1 -22.44 -69.25 3.88
C MET A 1 -21.62 -68.40 4.83
N ALA A 2 -20.62 -67.69 4.32
CA ALA A 2 -19.94 -66.61 5.02
C ALA A 2 -19.93 -65.43 4.06
N THR A 3 -20.76 -64.42 4.35
CA THR A 3 -20.92 -63.21 3.56
C THR A 3 -19.69 -62.32 3.75
N GLY A 4 -18.99 -62.05 2.66
CA GLY A 4 -17.82 -61.17 2.62
C GLY A 4 -18.18 -59.71 2.85
N THR A 5 -17.30 -58.98 3.52
CA THR A 5 -17.21 -57.53 3.48
C THR A 5 -15.98 -57.18 2.65
N GLU A 6 -16.17 -56.82 1.39
CA GLU A 6 -15.12 -56.21 0.58
C GLU A 6 -14.78 -54.82 1.14
N SER A 7 -13.49 -54.58 1.34
CA SER A 7 -12.96 -53.25 1.61
C SER A 7 -13.03 -52.43 0.33
N PRO A 8 -13.52 -51.17 0.36
CA PRO A 8 -13.52 -50.34 -0.84
C PRO A 8 -12.07 -50.00 -1.22
N ASP A 9 -11.75 -50.26 -2.48
CA ASP A 9 -10.46 -50.00 -3.12
C ASP A 9 -9.96 -48.59 -2.79
N THR A 10 -8.88 -48.55 -2.00
CA THR A 10 -8.12 -47.31 -1.81
C THR A 10 -7.13 -47.21 -2.95
N GLU A 11 -7.47 -46.44 -3.98
CA GLU A 11 -6.49 -46.05 -4.99
C GLU A 11 -5.25 -45.43 -4.31
N PRO A 12 -4.03 -45.72 -4.79
CA PRO A 12 -2.82 -45.13 -4.27
C PRO A 12 -2.75 -43.67 -4.74
N HIS A 13 -3.43 -42.76 -4.03
CA HIS A 13 -3.28 -41.34 -4.26
C HIS A 13 -1.85 -40.93 -3.87
N THR A 14 -1.13 -40.49 -4.90
CA THR A 14 0.25 -40.00 -4.85
C THR A 14 0.47 -39.08 -3.65
N ILE A 15 1.53 -39.37 -2.89
CA ILE A 15 1.99 -38.64 -1.70
C ILE A 15 2.50 -37.26 -2.14
N GLY A 16 1.57 -36.34 -2.40
CA GLY A 16 1.81 -34.90 -2.44
C GLY A 16 1.40 -34.34 -1.09
N GLY A 17 2.32 -33.67 -0.39
CA GLY A 17 2.12 -33.05 0.92
C GLY A 17 1.01 -31.99 0.93
N SER A 18 -0.23 -32.43 0.87
CA SER A 18 -1.45 -31.65 1.04
C SER A 18 -2.14 -32.12 2.33
N VAL A 19 -3.05 -31.31 2.86
CA VAL A 19 -3.81 -31.58 4.11
C VAL A 19 -4.74 -32.82 3.99
N ARG A 20 -4.64 -33.58 2.90
CA ARG A 20 -5.46 -34.75 2.54
C ARG A 20 -4.69 -36.08 2.64
N THR A 21 -3.61 -36.16 3.43
CA THR A 21 -2.92 -37.43 3.65
C THR A 21 -3.80 -38.40 4.44
N GLY A 22 -3.77 -39.69 4.06
CA GLY A 22 -4.71 -40.74 4.48
C GLY A 22 -4.67 -41.18 5.95
N SER A 23 -3.99 -40.46 6.85
CA SER A 23 -3.98 -40.75 8.29
C SER A 23 -4.99 -39.92 9.11
N ARG A 24 -5.82 -39.10 8.44
CA ARG A 24 -6.87 -38.28 9.07
C ARG A 24 -8.25 -38.69 8.56
N ALA A 25 -9.28 -38.42 9.38
CA ALA A 25 -10.68 -38.69 9.02
C ALA A 25 -11.01 -38.20 7.60
N ALA A 26 -11.63 -39.07 6.79
CA ALA A 26 -11.98 -38.80 5.40
C ALA A 26 -13.14 -37.79 5.33
N ILE A 27 -12.80 -36.49 5.38
CA ILE A 27 -13.76 -35.41 5.18
C ILE A 27 -13.88 -35.16 3.67
N ALA A 28 -15.01 -35.53 3.07
CA ALA A 28 -15.29 -35.32 1.66
C ALA A 28 -15.36 -33.82 1.28
N ALA A 29 -15.83 -32.98 2.21
CA ALA A 29 -15.93 -31.53 2.01
C ALA A 29 -14.53 -30.88 1.93
N ARG A 30 -14.33 -29.96 0.98
CA ARG A 30 -13.05 -29.26 0.80
C ARG A 30 -12.66 -28.38 2.00
N HIS A 31 -13.65 -27.85 2.72
CA HIS A 31 -13.51 -27.16 3.99
C HIS A 31 -14.82 -27.26 4.78
N LEU A 32 -14.77 -27.08 6.10
CA LEU A 32 -15.94 -27.12 6.98
C LEU A 32 -16.52 -25.73 7.31
N ARG A 33 -15.95 -24.65 6.76
CA ARG A 33 -16.49 -23.30 6.97
C ARG A 33 -17.82 -23.10 6.26
N THR A 34 -18.82 -22.65 7.00
CA THR A 34 -20.18 -22.34 6.53
C THR A 34 -20.47 -20.84 6.43
N ASP A 35 -19.59 -20.01 6.99
CA ASP A 35 -19.74 -18.55 6.97
C ASP A 35 -19.21 -17.92 5.67
N ARG A 36 -19.40 -16.61 5.50
CA ARG A 36 -18.96 -15.85 4.31
C ARG A 36 -17.46 -15.54 4.34
N TRP A 37 -16.63 -16.57 4.48
CA TRP A 37 -15.17 -16.46 4.59
C TRP A 37 -14.52 -15.74 3.40
N TRP A 38 -15.16 -15.76 2.23
CA TRP A 38 -14.69 -15.13 0.98
C TRP A 38 -14.90 -13.62 0.96
N LEU A 39 -15.80 -13.07 1.80
CA LEU A 39 -16.21 -11.67 1.72
C LEU A 39 -15.05 -10.72 2.00
N ALA A 40 -14.29 -10.95 3.07
CA ALA A 40 -13.15 -10.10 3.42
C ALA A 40 -12.04 -10.06 2.35
N PRO A 41 -11.54 -11.20 1.81
CA PRO A 41 -10.56 -11.16 0.72
C PRO A 41 -11.14 -10.58 -0.58
N ALA A 42 -12.43 -10.83 -0.88
CA ALA A 42 -13.07 -10.24 -2.06
C ALA A 42 -13.20 -8.71 -1.95
N ALA A 43 -13.65 -8.18 -0.81
CA ALA A 43 -13.73 -6.74 -0.57
C ALA A 43 -12.34 -6.07 -0.66
N THR A 44 -11.32 -6.73 -0.11
CA THR A 44 -9.93 -6.29 -0.20
C THR A 44 -9.45 -6.26 -1.65
N ALA A 45 -9.70 -7.33 -2.42
CA ALA A 45 -9.34 -7.40 -3.84
C ALA A 45 -10.06 -6.32 -4.66
N ALA A 46 -11.37 -6.11 -4.43
CA ALA A 46 -12.15 -5.09 -5.09
C ALA A 46 -11.62 -3.67 -4.82
N GLY A 47 -11.34 -3.34 -3.55
CA GLY A 47 -10.79 -2.03 -3.18
C GLY A 47 -9.41 -1.77 -3.77
N LEU A 48 -8.51 -2.77 -3.74
CA LEU A 48 -7.19 -2.67 -4.37
C LEU A 48 -7.30 -2.58 -5.89
N PHE A 49 -8.19 -3.34 -6.53
CA PHE A 49 -8.42 -3.29 -7.97
C PHE A 49 -8.94 -1.92 -8.40
N ALA A 50 -9.93 -1.37 -7.68
CA ALA A 50 -10.45 -0.03 -7.94
C ALA A 50 -9.34 1.03 -7.83
N PHE A 51 -8.50 0.95 -6.80
CA PHE A 51 -7.35 1.84 -6.66
C PHE A 51 -6.35 1.69 -7.81
N VAL A 52 -6.05 0.45 -8.24
CA VAL A 52 -5.16 0.21 -9.38
C VAL A 52 -5.74 0.85 -10.64
N VAL A 53 -7.00 0.59 -10.98
CA VAL A 53 -7.67 1.20 -12.14
C VAL A 53 -7.61 2.72 -12.08
N TYR A 54 -7.96 3.31 -10.93
CA TYR A 54 -7.90 4.75 -10.71
C TYR A 54 -6.47 5.31 -10.90
N SER A 55 -5.49 4.71 -10.22
CA SER A 55 -4.10 5.17 -10.26
C SER A 55 -3.46 4.98 -11.63
N THR A 56 -3.82 3.94 -12.37
CA THR A 56 -3.39 3.73 -13.75
C THR A 56 -3.96 4.82 -14.66
N TRP A 57 -5.28 5.08 -14.58
CA TRP A 57 -5.87 6.18 -15.35
C TRP A 57 -5.18 7.51 -15.05
N ARG A 58 -5.04 7.86 -13.77
CA ARG A 58 -4.38 9.10 -13.36
C ARG A 58 -2.93 9.17 -13.81
N ALA A 59 -2.17 8.09 -13.65
CA ALA A 59 -0.78 8.05 -14.09
C ALA A 59 -0.64 8.28 -15.61
N PHE A 60 -1.52 7.75 -16.45
CA PHE A 60 -1.42 7.90 -17.90
C PHE A 60 -2.16 9.13 -18.46
N ALA A 61 -3.08 9.73 -17.70
CA ALA A 61 -3.79 10.94 -18.13
C ALA A 61 -2.84 12.12 -18.37
N ASP A 62 -1.77 12.23 -17.55
CA ASP A 62 -0.72 13.26 -17.68
C ASP A 62 -1.27 14.70 -17.82
N ALA A 63 -2.41 14.94 -17.17
CA ALA A 63 -3.14 16.20 -17.20
C ALA A 63 -3.83 16.46 -15.85
N ASP A 64 -4.20 17.72 -15.60
CA ASP A 64 -4.99 18.14 -14.45
C ASP A 64 -4.44 17.62 -13.11
N TYR A 65 -3.13 17.78 -12.92
CA TYR A 65 -2.41 17.35 -11.72
C TYR A 65 -1.81 18.50 -10.91
N TYR A 66 -2.01 19.75 -11.36
CA TYR A 66 -1.53 20.95 -10.68
C TYR A 66 -2.51 22.12 -10.86
N ALA A 67 -2.96 22.65 -9.74
CA ALA A 67 -3.76 23.88 -9.64
C ALA A 67 -3.28 24.65 -8.40
N ALA A 68 -2.67 25.82 -8.60
CA ALA A 68 -1.97 26.53 -7.53
C ALA A 68 -2.88 26.75 -6.29
N PRO A 69 -2.41 26.43 -5.07
CA PRO A 69 -1.08 25.93 -4.71
C PRO A 69 -0.92 24.40 -4.72
N TYR A 70 -1.96 23.64 -5.07
CA TYR A 70 -2.05 22.19 -4.88
C TYR A 70 -1.43 21.39 -6.04
N VAL A 71 -0.65 20.38 -5.68
CA VAL A 71 -0.09 19.38 -6.59
C VAL A 71 -0.58 17.98 -6.23
N SER A 72 -0.98 17.20 -7.22
CA SER A 72 -1.33 15.80 -7.02
C SER A 72 -0.16 15.04 -6.36
N PRO A 73 -0.42 14.25 -5.30
CA PRO A 73 0.61 13.40 -4.68
C PRO A 73 1.14 12.30 -5.60
N PHE A 74 0.53 12.07 -6.78
CA PHE A 74 1.04 11.13 -7.79
C PHE A 74 2.10 11.76 -8.69
N TYR A 75 2.16 13.09 -8.76
CA TYR A 75 3.02 13.86 -9.67
C TYR A 75 4.13 14.63 -8.95
N SER A 76 4.19 14.58 -7.61
CA SER A 76 5.22 15.26 -6.81
C SER A 76 6.21 14.28 -6.17
N PRO A 77 7.54 14.53 -6.22
CA PRO A 77 8.20 15.67 -6.90
C PRO A 77 8.16 15.55 -8.42
N CYS A 78 8.21 16.68 -9.13
CA CYS A 78 8.41 16.66 -10.58
C CYS A 78 9.87 16.31 -10.86
N LEU A 79 10.11 15.12 -11.43
CA LEU A 79 11.46 14.64 -11.75
C LEU A 79 11.82 14.70 -13.24
N ALA A 80 10.87 15.02 -14.11
CA ALA A 80 11.05 15.00 -15.56
C ALA A 80 10.80 16.37 -16.16
N GLU A 81 11.56 16.73 -17.20
CA GLU A 81 11.44 18.02 -17.90
C GLU A 81 10.02 18.29 -18.44
N ARG A 82 9.24 17.23 -18.68
CA ARG A 82 7.86 17.31 -19.17
C ARG A 82 6.84 17.75 -18.10
N CYS A 83 7.11 17.63 -16.80
CA CYS A 83 6.09 18.04 -15.84
C CYS A 83 5.94 19.56 -15.78
N ARG A 84 4.72 19.98 -15.46
CA ARG A 84 4.40 21.38 -15.20
C ARG A 84 5.20 21.87 -14.00
N THR A 85 5.98 22.93 -14.21
CA THR A 85 6.76 23.56 -13.15
C THR A 85 5.85 24.12 -12.06
N MET A 86 6.06 23.68 -10.83
CA MET A 86 5.31 24.12 -9.65
C MET A 86 6.05 25.28 -8.97
N HIS A 87 5.41 26.42 -8.77
CA HIS A 87 6.09 27.59 -8.24
C HIS A 87 6.59 27.37 -6.79
N ALA A 88 7.90 27.46 -6.60
CA ALA A 88 8.62 27.08 -5.37
C ALA A 88 8.32 25.64 -4.89
N GLY A 89 7.87 24.78 -5.81
CA GLY A 89 7.64 23.37 -5.55
C GLY A 89 8.90 22.52 -5.75
N PRO A 90 8.82 21.22 -5.40
CA PRO A 90 9.92 20.28 -5.55
C PRO A 90 10.06 19.82 -7.01
N ASN A 91 10.64 20.69 -7.85
CA ASN A 91 10.96 20.41 -9.25
C ASN A 91 12.46 20.08 -9.37
N ALA A 92 12.79 18.95 -9.99
CA ALA A 92 14.15 18.55 -10.26
C ALA A 92 14.21 17.83 -11.62
N ASP A 93 14.81 18.44 -12.64
CA ASP A 93 14.87 17.87 -13.99
C ASP A 93 15.95 16.77 -14.11
N LEU A 94 15.79 15.70 -13.33
CA LEU A 94 16.70 14.54 -13.31
C LEU A 94 16.52 13.66 -14.56
N PHE A 95 15.32 13.66 -15.12
CA PHE A 95 14.96 12.95 -16.34
C PHE A 95 14.69 13.97 -17.44
N GLY A 96 15.62 14.11 -18.39
CA GLY A 96 15.46 15.03 -19.52
C GLY A 96 14.40 14.57 -20.53
N SER A 97 14.31 15.30 -21.64
CA SER A 97 13.39 15.08 -22.76
C SER A 97 13.30 13.65 -23.34
N TRP A 98 14.25 12.76 -23.05
CA TRP A 98 14.20 11.34 -23.46
C TRP A 98 13.09 10.55 -22.74
N TRP A 99 12.64 11.00 -21.57
CA TRP A 99 11.55 10.37 -20.85
C TRP A 99 10.20 10.82 -21.42
N ALA A 100 9.70 10.10 -22.42
CA ALA A 100 8.46 10.42 -23.13
C ALA A 100 7.17 9.94 -22.41
N ILE A 101 7.29 9.23 -21.29
CA ILE A 101 6.16 8.69 -20.53
C ILE A 101 5.78 9.67 -19.42
N SER A 102 4.55 9.57 -18.90
CA SER A 102 4.07 10.38 -17.78
C SER A 102 5.07 10.44 -16.60
N PRO A 103 5.35 11.64 -16.05
CA PRO A 103 6.21 11.83 -14.89
C PRO A 103 5.73 11.06 -13.65
N ALA A 104 4.43 10.83 -13.51
CA ALA A 104 3.87 10.11 -12.37
C ALA A 104 4.46 8.71 -12.22
N ILE A 105 4.79 8.02 -13.32
CA ILE A 105 5.34 6.66 -13.26
C ILE A 105 6.68 6.61 -12.54
N ILE A 106 7.52 7.64 -12.69
CA ILE A 106 8.82 7.74 -12.04
C ILE A 106 8.64 7.76 -10.52
N ILE A 107 7.68 8.54 -10.03
CA ILE A 107 7.45 8.66 -8.59
C ILE A 107 6.66 7.51 -8.03
N LEU A 108 5.61 7.05 -8.72
CA LEU A 108 4.69 6.03 -8.23
C LEU A 108 5.40 4.71 -7.90
N ILE A 109 6.53 4.40 -8.54
CA ILE A 109 7.31 3.19 -8.23
C ILE A 109 7.74 3.12 -6.75
N PHE A 110 8.01 4.24 -6.10
CA PHE A 110 8.48 4.28 -4.72
C PHE A 110 7.36 3.98 -3.69
N PRO A 111 6.23 4.73 -3.64
CA PRO A 111 5.13 4.42 -2.73
C PRO A 111 4.43 3.12 -3.12
N LEU A 112 4.32 2.80 -4.42
CA LEU A 112 3.77 1.51 -4.85
C LEU A 112 4.68 0.37 -4.43
N GLY A 113 5.99 0.47 -4.65
CA GLY A 113 6.97 -0.51 -4.19
C GLY A 113 6.93 -0.69 -2.68
N PHE A 114 6.85 0.40 -1.90
CA PHE A 114 6.71 0.34 -0.45
C PHE A 114 5.43 -0.39 0.00
N ARG A 115 4.30 -0.15 -0.68
CA ARG A 115 3.04 -0.86 -0.42
C ARG A 115 3.11 -2.32 -0.86
N LEU A 116 3.47 -2.61 -2.10
CA LEU A 116 3.50 -3.98 -2.64
C LEU A 116 4.41 -4.92 -1.84
N THR A 117 5.56 -4.40 -1.41
CA THR A 117 6.54 -5.16 -0.60
C THR A 117 6.18 -5.27 0.88
N CYS A 118 5.19 -4.51 1.35
CA CYS A 118 4.74 -4.57 2.73
C CYS A 118 4.09 -5.92 3.05
N TYR A 119 4.45 -6.48 4.21
CA TYR A 119 3.87 -7.74 4.71
C TYR A 119 2.33 -7.72 4.76
N TYR A 120 1.74 -6.57 5.10
CA TYR A 120 0.29 -6.43 5.11
C TYR A 120 -0.33 -6.56 3.72
N TYR A 121 0.15 -5.78 2.75
CA TYR A 121 -0.36 -5.82 1.37
C TYR A 121 -0.10 -7.18 0.73
N ARG A 122 1.06 -7.78 1.00
CA ARG A 122 1.36 -9.16 0.60
C ARG A 122 0.31 -10.16 1.06
N LYS A 123 -0.04 -10.12 2.33
CA LYS A 123 -1.17 -10.91 2.85
C LYS A 123 -2.48 -10.58 2.12
N ALA A 124 -2.75 -9.30 1.85
CA ALA A 124 -3.96 -8.86 1.17
C ALA A 124 -4.08 -9.42 -0.26
N TYR A 125 -3.06 -9.24 -1.11
CA TYR A 125 -3.13 -9.71 -2.49
C TYR A 125 -2.91 -11.22 -2.62
N TYR A 126 -2.15 -11.87 -1.72
CA TYR A 126 -2.07 -13.33 -1.71
C TYR A 126 -3.41 -13.99 -1.36
N ARG A 127 -4.17 -13.38 -0.45
CA ARG A 127 -5.51 -13.89 -0.09
C ARG A 127 -6.57 -13.52 -1.13
N GLY A 128 -6.54 -12.28 -1.62
CA GLY A 128 -7.57 -11.74 -2.52
C GLY A 128 -7.43 -12.22 -3.96
N PHE A 129 -6.20 -12.25 -4.51
CA PHE A 129 -5.98 -12.59 -5.92
C PHE A 129 -5.36 -13.99 -6.11
N TRP A 130 -4.43 -14.42 -5.24
CA TRP A 130 -3.81 -15.75 -5.35
C TRP A 130 -4.54 -16.87 -4.60
N LEU A 131 -5.49 -16.54 -3.71
CA LEU A 131 -6.16 -17.55 -2.86
C LEU A 131 -5.15 -18.44 -2.08
N SER A 132 -4.08 -17.87 -1.52
CA SER A 132 -2.98 -18.63 -0.89
C SER A 132 -2.72 -18.24 0.58
N PRO A 133 -3.31 -18.99 1.54
CA PRO A 133 -4.68 -19.49 1.52
C PRO A 133 -5.68 -18.34 1.75
N PRO A 134 -6.89 -18.37 1.17
CA PRO A 134 -7.82 -17.22 1.19
C PRO A 134 -8.35 -16.91 2.58
N ALA A 135 -8.52 -17.93 3.43
CA ALA A 135 -8.96 -17.80 4.81
C ALA A 135 -8.41 -18.94 5.67
N CYS A 136 -8.45 -18.77 6.99
CA CYS A 136 -8.16 -19.87 7.92
C CYS A 136 -9.12 -21.04 7.66
N ALA A 137 -8.61 -22.28 7.73
CA ALA A 137 -9.33 -23.51 7.44
C ALA A 137 -9.88 -23.66 6.01
N VAL A 138 -9.48 -22.80 5.07
CA VAL A 138 -9.78 -22.93 3.64
C VAL A 138 -8.49 -23.23 2.90
N ALA A 139 -8.37 -24.45 2.36
CA ALA A 139 -7.16 -24.89 1.68
C ALA A 139 -6.92 -24.09 0.39
N GLU A 140 -5.66 -23.72 0.16
CA GLU A 140 -5.25 -23.07 -1.09
C GLU A 140 -5.43 -24.01 -2.30
N PRO A 141 -5.68 -23.48 -3.50
CA PRO A 141 -5.80 -24.29 -4.71
C PRO A 141 -4.44 -24.78 -5.24
N HIS A 142 -3.33 -24.19 -4.79
CA HIS A 142 -1.99 -24.48 -5.30
C HIS A 142 -1.46 -25.82 -4.77
N LYS A 143 -0.87 -26.62 -5.67
CA LYS A 143 -0.25 -27.91 -5.32
C LYS A 143 1.18 -27.79 -4.81
N LYS A 144 1.87 -26.68 -5.12
CA LYS A 144 3.28 -26.44 -4.78
C LYS A 144 3.44 -25.02 -4.26
N TYR A 145 4.10 -24.88 -3.12
CA TYR A 145 4.53 -23.59 -2.59
C TYR A 145 5.98 -23.35 -2.99
N THR A 146 6.22 -22.33 -3.79
CA THR A 146 7.58 -21.99 -4.23
C THR A 146 8.27 -21.01 -3.30
N GLY A 147 7.53 -20.46 -2.33
CA GLY A 147 7.95 -19.30 -1.57
C GLY A 147 8.17 -18.06 -2.45
N GLU A 148 8.73 -17.04 -1.82
CA GLU A 148 9.12 -15.77 -2.45
C GLU A 148 10.59 -15.75 -2.86
N THR A 149 11.10 -16.89 -3.29
CA THR A 149 12.52 -17.09 -3.61
C THR A 149 12.82 -16.97 -5.10
N ARG A 150 11.80 -16.84 -5.94
CA ARG A 150 11.93 -16.73 -7.41
C ARG A 150 11.35 -15.44 -7.94
N PHE A 151 11.91 -14.97 -9.05
CA PHE A 151 11.37 -13.81 -9.78
C PHE A 151 9.93 -14.10 -10.25
N PRO A 152 8.99 -13.14 -10.11
CA PRO A 152 9.15 -11.77 -9.59
C PRO A 152 9.01 -11.62 -8.06
N LEU A 153 8.58 -12.66 -7.34
CA LEU A 153 8.26 -12.58 -5.90
C LEU A 153 9.47 -12.33 -4.99
N ILE A 154 10.69 -12.55 -5.48
CA ILE A 154 11.92 -12.19 -4.74
C ILE A 154 12.01 -10.68 -4.40
N LEU A 155 11.41 -9.83 -5.23
CA LEU A 155 11.33 -8.38 -4.99
C LEU A 155 10.50 -8.05 -3.74
N GLN A 156 9.70 -8.97 -3.22
CA GLN A 156 8.96 -8.75 -1.98
C GLN A 156 9.90 -8.61 -0.76
N ASN A 157 11.16 -9.06 -0.86
CA ASN A 157 12.14 -9.00 0.22
C ASN A 157 12.86 -7.65 0.36
N ILE A 158 12.70 -6.74 -0.61
CA ILE A 158 13.37 -5.42 -0.60
C ILE A 158 12.56 -4.31 0.10
N HIS A 159 11.52 -4.67 0.87
CA HIS A 159 10.68 -3.71 1.60
C HIS A 159 11.47 -2.72 2.48
N ARG A 160 12.56 -3.20 3.10
CA ARG A 160 13.42 -2.36 3.93
C ARG A 160 14.04 -1.21 3.14
N TYR A 161 14.36 -1.40 1.86
CA TYR A 161 14.95 -0.35 1.03
C TYR A 161 13.88 0.65 0.57
N PHE A 162 12.70 0.15 0.18
CA PHE A 162 11.57 1.02 -0.13
C PHE A 162 11.12 1.88 1.04
N PHE A 163 11.31 1.44 2.30
CA PHE A 163 11.06 2.28 3.46
C PHE A 163 11.89 3.57 3.44
N TYR A 164 13.17 3.52 3.06
CA TYR A 164 14.01 4.71 2.99
C TYR A 164 13.55 5.65 1.87
N ALA A 165 13.22 5.11 0.70
CA ALA A 165 12.63 5.89 -0.39
C ALA A 165 11.29 6.52 0.01
N ALA A 166 10.43 5.78 0.73
CA ALA A 166 9.15 6.27 1.21
C ALA A 166 9.29 7.44 2.20
N LEU A 167 10.33 7.46 3.03
CA LEU A 167 10.62 8.60 3.91
C LEU A 167 10.96 9.87 3.11
N LEU A 168 11.70 9.74 2.01
CA LEU A 168 12.01 10.88 1.13
C LEU A 168 10.74 11.40 0.45
N VAL A 169 9.93 10.51 -0.12
CA VAL A 169 8.65 10.88 -0.74
C VAL A 169 7.71 11.52 0.29
N ALA A 170 7.59 10.97 1.50
CA ALA A 170 6.81 11.58 2.56
C ALA A 170 7.35 12.97 2.95
N GLY A 171 8.67 13.17 2.95
CA GLY A 171 9.29 14.48 3.14
C GLY A 171 8.87 15.50 2.07
N VAL A 172 8.90 15.10 0.80
CA VAL A 172 8.45 15.94 -0.32
C VAL A 172 6.96 16.29 -0.19
N LEU A 173 6.11 15.29 0.06
CA LEU A 173 4.67 15.53 0.23
C LEU A 173 4.37 16.40 1.47
N THR A 174 5.24 16.37 2.49
CA THR A 174 5.17 17.30 3.62
C THR A 174 5.48 18.72 3.18
N TYR A 175 6.49 18.90 2.34
CA TYR A 175 6.79 20.21 1.76
C TYR A 175 5.62 20.74 0.91
N ASP A 176 5.02 19.91 0.05
CA ASP A 176 3.84 20.29 -0.72
C ASP A 176 2.66 20.67 0.17
N THR A 177 2.47 19.96 1.29
CA THR A 177 1.43 20.30 2.28
C THR A 177 1.72 21.67 2.92
N VAL A 178 2.98 22.02 3.18
CA VAL A 178 3.32 23.37 3.66
C VAL A 178 3.00 24.40 2.58
N LEU A 179 3.36 24.14 1.33
CA LEU A 179 3.05 25.03 0.21
C LEU A 179 1.54 25.22 -0.02
N ALA A 180 0.72 24.26 0.40
CA ALA A 180 -0.73 24.30 0.35
C ALA A 180 -1.37 25.37 1.27
N PHE A 181 -0.58 26.03 2.13
CA PHE A 181 -1.00 27.20 2.92
C PHE A 181 -0.83 28.53 2.17
N ARG A 182 -0.62 28.46 0.85
CA ARG A 182 -0.61 29.61 -0.04
C ARG A 182 -1.94 29.78 -0.77
N ASP A 183 -2.20 30.94 -1.33
CA ASP A 183 -3.30 31.12 -2.31
C ASP A 183 -2.82 30.82 -3.74
N GLU A 184 -3.73 31.00 -4.71
CA GLU A 184 -3.44 30.87 -6.15
C GLU A 184 -2.43 31.91 -6.67
N HIS A 185 -2.24 33.01 -5.92
CA HIS A 185 -1.25 34.05 -6.17
C HIS A 185 0.04 33.86 -5.37
N TYR A 186 0.21 32.70 -4.73
CA TYR A 186 1.38 32.30 -3.95
C TYR A 186 1.65 33.15 -2.69
N ARG A 187 0.66 33.87 -2.18
CA ARG A 187 0.73 34.58 -0.89
C ARG A 187 0.54 33.58 0.24
N TRP A 188 1.16 33.80 1.39
CA TRP A 188 1.10 32.91 2.54
C TRP A 188 -0.03 33.26 3.51
N GLY A 189 -0.41 32.29 4.34
CA GLY A 189 -1.35 32.49 5.44
C GLY A 189 -2.79 32.16 5.05
N HIS A 190 -2.98 31.40 3.98
CA HIS A 190 -4.29 31.00 3.49
C HIS A 190 -4.57 29.54 3.82
N MET A 191 -5.85 29.22 3.98
CA MET A 191 -6.30 27.85 4.22
C MET A 191 -7.64 27.61 3.54
N GLY A 192 -7.69 26.57 2.72
CA GLY A 192 -8.93 26.10 2.09
C GLY A 192 -9.22 24.65 2.42
N LEU A 193 -10.26 24.11 1.79
CA LEU A 193 -10.59 22.69 1.86
C LEU A 193 -9.41 21.85 1.34
N GLY A 194 -8.77 22.28 0.25
CA GLY A 194 -7.61 21.57 -0.29
C GLY A 194 -6.46 21.46 0.70
N THR A 195 -6.23 22.50 1.51
CA THR A 195 -5.19 22.50 2.56
C THR A 195 -5.50 21.45 3.63
N VAL A 196 -6.78 21.32 4.04
CA VAL A 196 -7.22 20.27 4.98
C VAL A 196 -7.04 18.87 4.37
N VAL A 197 -7.40 18.69 3.10
CA VAL A 197 -7.22 17.42 2.38
C VAL A 197 -5.75 17.01 2.37
N PHE A 198 -4.83 17.94 2.10
CA PHE A 198 -3.39 17.69 2.12
C PHE A 198 -2.88 17.37 3.52
N LEU A 199 -3.31 18.10 4.55
CA LEU A 199 -2.95 17.84 5.94
C LEU A 199 -3.38 16.44 6.39
N VAL A 200 -4.63 16.07 6.13
CA VAL A 200 -5.15 14.73 6.45
C VAL A 200 -4.34 13.67 5.71
N ASN A 201 -4.09 13.88 4.42
CA ASN A 201 -3.32 12.95 3.60
C ASN A 201 -1.91 12.74 4.14
N ILE A 202 -1.16 13.80 4.41
CA ILE A 202 0.23 13.67 4.87
C ILE A 202 0.33 13.07 6.27
N VAL A 203 -0.60 13.40 7.17
CA VAL A 203 -0.68 12.79 8.51
C VAL A 203 -0.92 11.28 8.39
N LEU A 204 -1.82 10.85 7.50
CA LEU A 204 -2.08 9.43 7.27
C LEU A 204 -0.90 8.72 6.60
N ILE A 205 -0.19 9.37 5.68
CA ILE A 205 1.04 8.84 5.06
C ILE A 205 2.13 8.64 6.12
N TRP A 206 2.37 9.62 6.99
CA TRP A 206 3.33 9.48 8.08
C TRP A 206 2.91 8.39 9.07
N ALA A 207 1.63 8.35 9.47
CA ALA A 207 1.13 7.32 10.36
C ALA A 207 1.30 5.91 9.77
N TYR A 208 1.00 5.73 8.49
CA TYR A 208 1.25 4.46 7.79
C TYR A 208 2.75 4.11 7.74
N THR A 209 3.60 5.07 7.38
CA THR A 209 5.06 4.88 7.26
C THR A 209 5.69 4.53 8.60
N LEU A 210 5.37 5.26 9.65
CA LEU A 210 5.91 5.06 11.00
C LEU A 210 5.35 3.81 11.70
N SER A 211 4.16 3.35 11.31
CA SER A 211 3.56 2.12 11.88
C SER A 211 4.13 0.82 11.32
N CYS A 212 5.05 0.87 10.34
CA CYS A 212 5.58 -0.35 9.73
C CYS A 212 6.54 -1.14 10.65
N HIS A 213 6.69 -2.44 10.38
CA HIS A 213 7.65 -3.29 11.09
C HIS A 213 9.11 -2.85 10.87
N SER A 214 9.43 -2.32 9.68
CA SER A 214 10.77 -1.79 9.37
C SER A 214 11.15 -0.64 10.32
N CYS A 215 10.24 0.31 10.55
CA CYS A 215 10.43 1.43 11.48
C CYS A 215 10.60 0.92 12.92
N ARG A 216 9.72 0.00 13.35
CA ARG A 216 9.83 -0.64 14.68
C ARG A 216 11.19 -1.32 14.88
N HIS A 217 11.68 -2.03 13.87
CA HIS A 217 12.98 -2.70 13.90
C HIS A 217 14.14 -1.69 13.88
N ILE A 218 14.06 -0.59 13.14
CA ILE A 218 15.09 0.46 13.16
C ILE A 218 15.18 1.11 14.54
N VAL A 219 14.04 1.44 15.16
CA VAL A 219 14.02 2.14 16.45
C VAL A 219 14.41 1.24 17.62
N GLY A 220 13.84 0.03 17.71
CA GLY A 220 14.08 -0.89 18.83
C GLY A 220 15.08 -2.00 18.57
N GLY A 221 15.55 -2.17 17.34
CA GLY A 221 16.45 -3.25 16.97
C GLY A 221 17.79 -3.17 17.67
N LYS A 222 18.35 -4.36 17.95
CA LYS A 222 19.66 -4.56 18.61
C LYS A 222 19.78 -3.98 20.03
N LEU A 223 18.67 -3.57 20.66
CA LEU A 223 18.67 -3.16 22.06
C LEU A 223 18.83 -4.39 22.97
N LYS A 224 19.92 -4.44 23.74
CA LYS A 224 20.16 -5.49 24.75
C LYS A 224 19.62 -5.13 26.13
N HIS A 225 19.47 -3.83 26.42
CA HIS A 225 18.99 -3.32 27.71
C HIS A 225 18.03 -2.15 27.51
N PHE A 226 16.78 -2.28 27.93
CA PHE A 226 15.81 -1.18 27.81
C PHE A 226 16.01 -0.09 28.86
N SER A 227 16.49 -0.44 30.06
CA SER A 227 16.75 0.51 31.15
C SER A 227 17.84 1.54 30.81
N LYS A 228 18.85 1.15 30.02
CA LYS A 228 19.95 2.04 29.58
C LYS A 228 19.59 2.89 28.35
N HIS A 229 18.45 2.63 27.71
CA HIS A 229 18.01 3.33 26.50
C HIS A 229 16.53 3.77 26.60
N PRO A 230 16.16 4.58 27.61
CA PRO A 230 14.76 4.89 27.90
C PRO A 230 14.06 5.63 26.76
N VAL A 231 14.75 6.52 26.05
CA VAL A 231 14.19 7.26 24.90
C VAL A 231 13.85 6.29 23.75
N ARG A 232 14.81 5.45 23.33
CA ARG A 232 14.57 4.46 22.27
C ARG A 232 13.46 3.48 22.65
N TYR A 233 13.41 3.06 23.92
CA TYR A 233 12.36 2.19 24.41
C TYR A 233 10.98 2.86 24.34
N ARG A 234 10.84 4.12 24.78
CA ARG A 234 9.59 4.89 24.66
C ARG A 234 9.15 5.06 23.20
N THR A 235 10.07 5.42 22.31
CA THR A 235 9.76 5.54 20.87
C THR A 235 9.35 4.20 20.27
N TRP A 236 10.04 3.11 20.62
CA TRP A 236 9.67 1.77 20.20
C TRP A 236 8.28 1.36 20.71
N GLN A 237 7.92 1.68 21.96
CA GLN A 237 6.57 1.44 22.48
C GLN A 237 5.51 2.24 21.72
N PHE A 238 5.77 3.50 21.41
CA PHE A 238 4.87 4.32 20.60
C PHE A 238 4.65 3.72 19.20
N ILE A 239 5.73 3.40 18.50
CA ILE A 239 5.66 2.75 17.18
C ILE A 239 4.97 1.39 17.27
N SER A 240 5.19 0.63 18.34
CA SER A 240 4.53 -0.66 18.57
C SER A 240 3.00 -0.50 18.71
N ARG A 241 2.54 0.57 19.35
CA ARG A 241 1.11 0.90 19.43
C ARG A 241 0.54 1.27 18.07
N LEU A 242 1.27 2.06 17.27
CA LEU A 242 0.86 2.38 15.89
C LEU A 242 0.84 1.13 15.00
N ASN A 243 1.83 0.25 15.13
CA ASN A 243 1.97 -0.97 14.35
C ASN A 243 0.78 -1.93 14.54
N ALA A 244 0.17 -1.98 15.72
CA ALA A 244 -1.06 -2.75 15.95
C ALA A 244 -2.23 -2.28 15.05
N ARG A 245 -2.21 -1.03 14.60
CA ARG A 245 -3.21 -0.43 13.68
C ARG A 245 -2.69 -0.30 12.25
N HIS A 246 -1.56 -0.92 11.91
CA HIS A 246 -0.91 -0.74 10.60
C HIS A 246 -1.83 -1.04 9.42
N MET A 247 -2.67 -2.08 9.53
CA MET A 247 -3.67 -2.40 8.50
C MET A 247 -4.68 -1.27 8.29
N LEU A 248 -5.21 -0.68 9.37
CA LEU A 248 -6.16 0.43 9.29
C LEU A 248 -5.50 1.66 8.65
N LEU A 249 -4.28 1.99 9.09
CA LEU A 249 -3.50 3.11 8.55
C LEU A 249 -3.11 2.90 7.08
N ALA A 250 -2.88 1.65 6.66
CA ALA A 250 -2.62 1.31 5.27
C ALA A 250 -3.80 1.65 4.36
N TRP A 251 -5.03 1.29 4.76
CA TRP A 251 -6.24 1.65 4.00
C TRP A 251 -6.57 3.13 4.09
N ALA A 252 -6.50 3.72 5.28
CA ALA A 252 -6.78 5.14 5.46
C ALA A 252 -5.85 6.01 4.59
N SER A 253 -4.55 5.69 4.55
CA SER A 253 -3.58 6.40 3.69
C SER A 253 -3.76 6.10 2.19
N LEU A 254 -4.27 4.93 1.82
CA LEU A 254 -4.56 4.58 0.43
C LEU A 254 -5.78 5.36 -0.09
N VAL A 255 -6.83 5.44 0.73
CA VAL A 255 -8.02 6.23 0.41
C VAL A 255 -7.69 7.72 0.42
N SER A 256 -6.95 8.21 1.42
CA SER A 256 -6.61 9.64 1.49
C SER A 256 -5.78 10.11 0.31
N VAL A 257 -4.83 9.30 -0.17
CA VAL A 257 -3.99 9.70 -1.30
C VAL A 257 -4.79 9.72 -2.61
N ALA A 258 -5.73 8.78 -2.79
CA ALA A 258 -6.66 8.80 -3.92
C ALA A 258 -7.58 10.03 -3.86
N LEU A 259 -8.12 10.34 -2.68
CA LEU A 259 -8.96 11.52 -2.48
C LEU A 259 -8.19 12.82 -2.69
N ALA A 260 -6.94 12.92 -2.22
CA ALA A 260 -6.11 14.10 -2.43
C ALA A 260 -5.76 14.31 -3.90
N ASP A 261 -5.39 13.26 -4.63
CA ASP A 261 -5.19 13.34 -6.09
C ASP A 261 -6.48 13.70 -6.82
N PHE A 262 -7.61 13.06 -6.47
CA PHE A 262 -8.90 13.34 -7.11
C PHE A 262 -9.38 14.77 -6.83
N TYR A 263 -9.15 15.27 -5.63
CA TYR A 263 -9.45 16.65 -5.27
C TYR A 263 -8.66 17.62 -6.16
N VAL A 264 -7.36 17.42 -6.32
CA VAL A 264 -6.55 18.25 -7.23
C VAL A 264 -7.03 18.13 -8.67
N TYR A 265 -7.41 16.93 -9.11
CA TYR A 265 -7.98 16.72 -10.43
C TYR A 265 -9.26 17.56 -10.65
N LEU A 266 -10.19 17.56 -9.69
CA LEU A 266 -11.42 18.34 -9.80
C LEU A 266 -11.16 19.85 -9.84
N VAL A 267 -10.23 20.34 -9.01
CA VAL A 267 -9.86 21.77 -9.00
C VAL A 267 -9.11 22.15 -10.29
N ALA A 268 -8.18 21.33 -10.75
CA ALA A 268 -7.38 21.61 -11.95
C ALA A 268 -8.20 21.53 -13.25
N SER A 269 -9.19 20.65 -13.31
CA SER A 269 -10.12 20.54 -14.44
C SER A 269 -11.21 21.61 -14.45
N GLY A 270 -11.34 22.42 -13.39
CA GLY A 270 -12.41 23.40 -13.24
C GLY A 270 -13.78 22.79 -12.93
N ALA A 271 -13.84 21.51 -12.58
CA ALA A 271 -15.09 20.83 -12.20
C ALA A 271 -15.55 21.19 -10.77
N PHE A 272 -14.65 21.72 -9.95
CA PHE A 272 -14.91 22.11 -8.56
C PHE A 272 -14.04 23.30 -8.16
N ASP A 273 -14.66 24.35 -7.64
CA ASP A 273 -13.94 25.50 -7.09
C ASP A 273 -13.45 25.19 -5.67
N ASP A 274 -12.19 25.49 -5.34
CA ASP A 274 -11.67 25.29 -3.99
C ASP A 274 -12.32 26.25 -2.97
N PRO A 275 -13.08 25.75 -1.98
CA PRO A 275 -13.60 26.58 -0.91
C PRO A 275 -12.48 27.09 -0.01
N ARG A 276 -12.33 28.42 0.07
CA ARG A 276 -11.37 29.09 0.95
C ARG A 276 -12.00 29.45 2.29
N PHE A 277 -11.24 29.30 3.37
CA PHE A 277 -11.65 29.76 4.70
C PHE A 277 -11.12 31.16 5.00
N PHE A 278 -9.85 31.42 4.68
CA PHE A 278 -9.16 32.71 4.79
C PHE A 278 -7.90 32.71 3.93
#